data_AF-A0A7C7WV54-F1
#
_entry.id   AF-A0A7C7WV54-F1
#
_cell.length_a   1.000
_cell.length_b   1.000
_cell.length_c   1.000
_cell.angle_alpha   90.00
_cell.angle_beta   90.00
_cell.angle_gamma   90.00
#
_symmetry.space_group_name_H-M   'P 1'
#
loop_
_entity.id
_entity.type
_entity.pdbx_description
1 polymer ?
#
loop_
_entity_poly.entity_id
_entity_poly.type
_entity_poly.pdbx_seq_one_letter_code
_entity_poly.pdbx_strand_id
1 'polypeptide(L)'
;MAAASTATCLLGQPNLWADDKPLVHPPASADALIVIWMAGGMASTETFDPKRHTPFKKGLKSDQVLSTFPAIDTAVDHINICQGFEHVAKVMDRGTLIRTQV
;
A
#
# COMPACT_ATOMS: atom_id res chain seq x y z
N MET A 1 9.53 -21.21 12.92
CA MET A 1 9.27 -19.76 12.74
C MET A 1 9.67 -18.92 13.96
N ALA A 2 9.52 -19.37 15.21
CA ALA A 2 9.87 -18.58 16.40
C ALA A 2 11.36 -18.20 16.55
N ALA A 3 12.29 -19.08 16.16
CA ALA A 3 13.73 -18.84 16.32
C ALA A 3 14.31 -17.80 15.35
N ALA A 4 13.70 -17.65 14.17
CA ALA A 4 14.14 -16.66 13.19
C ALA A 4 13.75 -15.24 13.62
N SER A 5 12.55 -15.09 14.19
CA SER A 5 12.05 -13.81 14.72
C SER A 5 12.87 -13.31 15.91
N THR A 6 13.29 -14.19 16.82
CA THR A 6 14.17 -13.81 17.94
C THR A 6 15.56 -13.42 17.49
N ALA A 7 16.12 -14.10 16.48
CA ALA A 7 17.42 -13.73 15.91
C ALA A 7 17.38 -12.32 15.29
N THR A 8 16.29 -11.93 14.63
CA THR A 8 16.12 -10.58 14.08
C THR A 8 16.09 -9.49 15.15
N CYS A 9 15.47 -9.73 16.32
CA CYS A 9 15.49 -8.76 17.43
C CYS A 9 16.88 -8.57 18.07
N LEU A 10 17.78 -9.55 17.92
CA LEU A 10 19.16 -9.48 18.44
C LEU A 10 20.15 -8.84 17.46
N LEU A 11 19.74 -8.63 16.20
CA LEU A 11 20.57 -7.91 15.25
C LEU A 11 20.60 -6.42 15.64
N GLY A 12 21.81 -5.85 15.63
CA GLY A 12 21.99 -4.41 15.81
C GLY A 12 21.24 -3.61 14.75
N GLN A 13 20.93 -2.35 15.06
CA GLN A 13 20.27 -1.44 14.13
C GLN A 13 20.98 -1.44 12.76
N PRO A 14 20.24 -1.42 11.64
CA PRO A 14 20.84 -1.30 10.32
C PRO A 14 21.59 0.03 10.23
N ASN A 15 22.91 -0.05 9.99
CA ASN A 15 23.75 1.14 9.82
C ASN A 15 23.80 1.51 8.34
N LEU A 16 23.62 2.80 8.06
CA LEU A 16 23.84 3.36 6.73
C LEU A 16 25.36 3.37 6.46
N TRP A 17 25.83 2.70 5.41
CA TRP A 17 27.27 2.67 5.06
C TRP A 17 27.85 4.03 4.62
N ALA A 18 27.03 5.07 4.51
CA ALA A 18 27.41 6.36 3.95
C ALA A 18 27.85 7.41 4.99
N ASP A 19 27.71 7.17 6.30
CA ASP A 19 28.04 8.16 7.33
C ASP A 19 28.50 7.47 8.63
N ASP A 20 29.67 7.83 9.16
CA ASP A 20 30.23 7.32 10.42
C ASP A 20 29.60 7.98 11.66
N LYS A 21 28.65 8.90 11.46
CA LYS A 21 27.94 9.58 12.55
C LYS A 21 26.87 8.68 13.16
N PRO A 22 26.70 8.72 14.49
CA PRO A 22 25.59 8.03 15.15
C PRO A 22 24.25 8.50 14.57
N LEU A 23 23.44 7.55 14.10
CA LEU A 23 22.13 7.85 13.52
C LEU A 23 21.17 8.27 14.65
N VAL A 24 20.83 9.56 14.69
CA VAL A 24 19.89 10.12 15.68
C VAL A 24 18.47 9.93 15.15
N HIS A 25 17.75 8.98 15.71
CA HIS A 25 16.33 8.81 15.41
C HIS A 25 15.50 9.95 16.02
N PRO A 26 14.46 10.45 15.33
CA PRO A 26 13.52 11.38 15.94
C PRO A 26 12.80 10.69 17.12
N PRO A 27 12.38 11.45 18.14
CA PRO A 27 11.59 10.90 19.24
C PRO A 27 10.30 10.28 18.68
N ALA A 28 9.98 9.06 19.12
CA ALA A 28 8.75 8.39 18.72
C ALA A 28 7.54 9.19 19.21
N SER A 29 6.63 9.54 18.29
CA SER A 29 5.39 10.25 18.60
C SER A 29 4.22 9.30 18.91
N ALA A 30 4.36 8.01 18.61
CA ALA A 30 3.33 6.99 18.80
C ALA A 30 3.89 5.82 19.62
N ASP A 31 3.07 5.29 20.53
CA ASP A 31 3.43 4.15 21.39
C ASP A 31 3.45 2.81 20.64
N ALA A 32 2.61 2.68 19.60
CA ALA A 32 2.50 1.48 18.78
C ALA A 32 2.06 1.80 17.36
N LEU A 33 2.49 0.98 16.39
CA LEU A 33 2.10 1.06 14.99
C LEU A 33 1.56 -0.29 14.52
N ILE A 34 0.45 -0.27 13.80
CA ILE A 34 -0.08 -1.45 13.10
C ILE A 34 0.31 -1.33 11.63
N VAL A 35 1.13 -2.26 11.16
CA VAL A 35 1.51 -2.36 9.75
C VAL A 35 0.75 -3.51 9.13
N ILE A 36 -0.17 -3.20 8.21
CA ILE A 36 -0.86 -4.20 7.39
C ILE A 36 -0.14 -4.26 6.04
N TRP A 37 0.61 -5.33 5.81
CA TRP A 37 1.22 -5.59 4.52
C TRP A 37 0.33 -6.53 3.71
N MET A 38 -0.28 -6.00 2.65
CA MET A 38 -0.91 -6.78 1.60
C MET A 38 0.14 -7.07 0.51
N ALA A 39 0.73 -8.27 0.50
CA ALA A 39 1.93 -8.65 -0.29
C ALA A 39 1.84 -8.46 -1.82
N GLY A 40 0.70 -7.98 -2.32
CA GLY A 40 0.46 -7.75 -3.74
C GLY A 40 0.27 -9.07 -4.49
N GLY A 41 -0.76 -9.11 -5.34
CA GLY A 41 -0.92 -10.16 -6.35
C GLY A 41 -1.13 -9.51 -7.72
N MET A 42 -1.49 -10.31 -8.73
CA MET A 42 -1.81 -9.80 -10.07
C MET A 42 -2.92 -8.72 -10.06
N ALA A 43 -3.75 -8.70 -9.02
CA ALA A 43 -4.82 -7.72 -8.82
C ALA A 43 -4.45 -6.58 -7.83
N SER A 44 -3.18 -6.44 -7.42
CA SER A 44 -2.78 -5.41 -6.43
C SER A 44 -3.06 -3.99 -6.91
N THR A 45 -2.95 -3.78 -8.23
CA THR A 45 -3.21 -2.51 -8.89
C THR A 45 -4.68 -2.12 -8.89
N GLU A 46 -5.60 -3.00 -8.50
CA GLU A 46 -7.04 -2.74 -8.50
C GLU A 46 -7.55 -2.29 -7.12
N THR A 47 -6.69 -1.79 -6.24
CA THR A 47 -7.08 -1.40 -4.87
C THR A 47 -7.11 0.11 -4.70
N PHE A 48 -5.95 0.72 -4.44
CA PHE A 48 -5.79 2.14 -4.10
C PHE A 48 -5.45 3.05 -5.30
N ASP A 49 -5.23 2.46 -6.48
CA ASP A 49 -4.90 3.17 -7.70
C ASP A 49 -5.84 2.75 -8.84
N PRO A 50 -6.89 3.53 -9.16
CA PRO A 50 -7.83 3.14 -10.19
C PRO A 50 -7.16 3.13 -11.56
N LYS A 51 -6.98 1.94 -12.14
CA LYS A 51 -6.48 1.76 -13.51
C LYS A 51 -7.61 1.95 -14.53
N ARG A 52 -7.25 1.96 -15.82
CA ARG A 52 -8.24 2.01 -16.91
C ARG A 52 -9.21 0.83 -16.78
N HIS A 53 -10.47 1.15 -16.55
CA HIS A 53 -11.55 0.18 -16.45
C HIS A 53 -11.83 -0.50 -17.79
N THR A 54 -11.72 -1.83 -17.80
CA THR A 54 -12.05 -2.71 -18.92
C THR A 54 -13.04 -3.77 -18.41
N PRO A 55 -14.33 -3.67 -18.77
CA PRO A 55 -15.33 -4.67 -18.37
C PRO A 55 -14.96 -6.06 -18.87
N PHE A 56 -15.14 -7.07 -18.02
CA PHE A 56 -14.88 -8.46 -18.40
C PHE A 56 -15.78 -8.91 -19.56
N LYS A 57 -15.17 -9.56 -20.56
CA LYS A 57 -15.85 -10.21 -21.68
C LYS A 57 -15.17 -11.54 -22.00
N LYS A 58 -15.95 -12.54 -22.42
CA LYS A 58 -15.38 -13.83 -22.84
C LYS A 58 -14.47 -13.61 -24.05
N GLY A 59 -13.24 -14.12 -23.99
CA GLY A 59 -12.24 -13.95 -25.05
C GLY A 59 -11.46 -12.62 -25.00
N LEU A 60 -11.61 -11.82 -23.94
CA LEU A 60 -10.82 -10.63 -23.71
C LEU A 60 -9.34 -11.00 -23.55
N LYS A 61 -8.46 -10.30 -24.27
CA LYS A 61 -7.02 -10.55 -24.19
C LYS A 61 -6.48 -10.01 -22.86
N SER A 62 -5.58 -10.76 -22.23
CA SER A 62 -5.05 -10.41 -20.90
C SER A 62 -4.30 -9.08 -20.88
N ASP A 63 -3.69 -8.67 -21.99
CA ASP A 63 -2.96 -7.41 -22.13
C ASP A 63 -3.88 -6.17 -22.13
N GLN A 64 -5.18 -6.37 -22.33
CA GLN A 64 -6.19 -5.31 -22.34
C GLN A 64 -6.88 -5.12 -20.98
N VAL A 65 -6.62 -6.01 -20.02
CA VAL A 65 -7.23 -5.98 -18.69
C VAL A 65 -6.28 -5.31 -17.71
N LEU A 66 -6.50 -4.01 -17.47
CA LEU A 66 -5.77 -3.25 -16.45
C LEU A 66 -6.54 -3.17 -15.13
N SER A 67 -7.85 -2.93 -15.19
CA SER A 67 -8.75 -3.25 -14.09
C SER A 67 -10.15 -3.58 -14.57
N THR A 68 -10.83 -4.51 -13.89
CA THR A 68 -12.26 -4.81 -14.11
C THR A 68 -13.17 -4.08 -13.14
N PHE A 69 -12.61 -3.37 -12.15
CA PHE A 69 -13.35 -2.60 -11.17
C PHE A 69 -13.42 -1.12 -11.59
N PRO A 70 -14.61 -0.53 -11.66
CA PRO A 70 -14.78 0.90 -11.81
C PRO A 70 -14.10 1.69 -10.68
N ALA A 71 -13.72 2.93 -10.97
CA ALA A 71 -13.29 3.87 -9.95
C ALA A 71 -14.50 4.44 -9.19
N ILE A 72 -14.34 4.66 -7.89
CA ILE A 72 -15.31 5.30 -7.00
C ILE A 72 -14.71 6.57 -6.39
N ASP A 73 -15.56 7.55 -6.09
CA ASP A 73 -15.16 8.74 -5.33
C ASP A 73 -14.91 8.40 -3.87
N THR A 74 -14.02 9.17 -3.24
CA THR A 74 -13.75 9.08 -1.79
C THR A 74 -14.26 10.32 -1.06
N ALA A 75 -14.13 10.34 0.26
CA ALA A 75 -14.46 11.50 1.10
C ALA A 75 -13.56 12.73 0.82
N VAL A 76 -12.48 12.57 0.05
CA VAL A 76 -11.56 13.63 -0.34
C VAL A 76 -11.70 13.89 -1.84
N ASP A 77 -11.88 15.18 -2.19
CA ASP A 77 -12.01 15.61 -3.58
C ASP A 77 -10.80 15.17 -4.42
N HIS A 78 -11.06 14.80 -5.68
CA HIS A 78 -10.05 14.40 -6.66
C HIS A 78 -9.25 13.14 -6.27
N ILE A 79 -9.63 12.42 -5.22
CA ILE A 79 -9.09 11.11 -4.87
C ILE A 79 -10.13 10.03 -5.18
N ASN A 80 -9.78 9.14 -6.09
CA ASN A 80 -10.56 7.96 -6.46
C ASN A 80 -9.83 6.67 -6.09
N ILE A 81 -10.57 5.64 -5.72
CA ILE A 81 -10.05 4.27 -5.51
C ILE A 81 -10.94 3.26 -6.25
N CYS A 82 -10.60 1.98 -6.28
CA CYS A 82 -11.43 0.99 -6.95
C CYS A 82 -12.68 0.59 -6.15
N GLN A 83 -13.73 0.21 -6.87
CA GLN A 83 -14.92 -0.43 -6.30
C GLN A 83 -14.54 -1.67 -5.47
N GLY A 84 -15.19 -1.87 -4.32
CA GLY A 84 -14.86 -2.88 -3.31
C GLY A 84 -14.19 -2.31 -2.05
N PHE A 85 -13.77 -1.04 -2.07
CA PHE A 85 -13.18 -0.32 -0.94
C PHE A 85 -14.09 0.79 -0.40
N GLU A 86 -15.42 0.64 -0.48
CA GLU A 86 -16.39 1.68 -0.15
C GLU A 86 -16.27 2.16 1.31
N HIS A 87 -15.89 1.27 2.24
CA HIS A 87 -15.65 1.65 3.63
C HIS A 87 -14.39 2.50 3.80
N VAL A 88 -13.35 2.24 3.02
CA VAL A 88 -12.11 3.05 3.04
C VAL A 88 -12.37 4.38 2.36
N ALA A 89 -13.07 4.39 1.23
CA ALA A 89 -13.46 5.61 0.51
C ALA A 89 -14.17 6.61 1.44
N LYS A 90 -15.08 6.14 2.30
CA LYS A 90 -15.83 6.97 3.26
C LYS A 90 -14.98 7.65 4.33
N VAL A 91 -13.79 7.14 4.63
CA VAL A 91 -12.91 7.64 5.69
C VAL A 91 -11.55 8.11 5.17
N MET A 92 -11.47 8.38 3.86
CA MET A 92 -10.22 8.78 3.19
C MET A 92 -9.69 10.13 3.71
N ASP A 93 -10.54 10.95 4.33
CA ASP A 93 -10.19 12.20 5.02
C ASP A 93 -9.28 11.99 6.24
N ARG A 94 -9.21 10.75 6.76
CA ARG A 94 -8.37 10.38 7.91
C ARG A 94 -7.02 9.79 7.52
N GLY A 95 -6.81 9.55 6.23
CA GLY A 95 -5.65 8.86 5.71
C GLY A 95 -4.85 9.73 4.75
N THR A 96 -3.61 9.32 4.51
CA THR A 96 -2.81 9.82 3.38
C THR A 96 -2.59 8.68 2.41
N LEU A 97 -3.03 8.87 1.18
CA LEU A 97 -2.78 7.92 0.11
C LEU A 97 -1.45 8.27 -0.58
N ILE A 98 -0.50 7.36 -0.53
CA ILE A 98 0.77 7.48 -1.24
C ILE A 98 0.72 6.55 -2.45
N ARG A 99 0.85 7.12 -3.65
CA ARG A 99 0.99 6.37 -4.90
C ARG A 99 2.43 6.45 -5.38
N THR A 100 3.14 5.34 -5.28
CA THR A 100 4.43 5.18 -5.96
C THR A 100 4.17 4.42 -7.26
N GLN A 101 4.47 5.06 -8.37
CA GLN A 101 4.46 4.42 -9.69
C GLN A 101 5.68 3.51 -9.82
N VAL A 102 5.44 2.30 -10.31
CA VAL A 102 6.42 1.49 -11.06
C VAL A 102 5.86 1.29 -12.47
#